data_AF-A0A348B4X2-F1
#
_entry.id   AF-A0A348B4X2-F1
#
_cell.length_a   1.000
_cell.length_b   1.000
_cell.length_c   1.000
_cell.angle_alpha   90.00
_cell.angle_beta   90.00
_cell.angle_gamma   90.00
#
_symmetry.space_group_name_H-M   'P 1'
#
loop_
_entity.id
_entity.type
_entity.pdbx_description
1 polymer ?
#
loop_
_entity_poly.entity_id
_entity_poly.type
_entity_poly.pdbx_seq_one_letter_code
_entity_poly.pdbx_strand_id
1 'polypeptide(L)'
;MAVSASELLARVRSPMLFGRRPLPPLKVDTRDVRALFAILHKQDSVELHLHEDYLLELLELAGALRESKKSVRIEGIETGPEGPPGRPIVLNMIYGTPRDPRFLTWFVHPDLGVSYDRSKTVEMDVRALVVSSVTGRSTYVVFERAEGEFAVGRVVGKEGGEVAVRPNMWLTGASIVSLRWDGREALAPLRELLRRPLGATYVPVNGTELSVLFKAMGWRSRGLG
;
A
#
# COMPACT_ATOMS: atom_id res chain seq x y z
N MET A 1 -2.24 -9.27 -23.86
CA MET A 1 -3.45 -9.80 -23.23
C MET A 1 -3.20 -9.90 -21.74
N ALA A 2 -4.09 -9.36 -20.91
CA ALA A 2 -4.06 -9.57 -19.47
C ALA A 2 -4.52 -11.01 -19.17
N VAL A 3 -3.92 -11.65 -18.17
CA VAL A 3 -4.23 -12.98 -17.69
C VAL A 3 -5.14 -12.81 -16.47
N SER A 4 -6.30 -13.45 -16.52
CA SER A 4 -7.25 -13.46 -15.40
C SER A 4 -6.73 -14.29 -14.22
N ALA A 5 -7.24 -14.03 -13.01
CA ALA A 5 -6.93 -14.84 -11.83
C ALA A 5 -7.25 -16.33 -12.03
N SER A 6 -8.34 -16.64 -12.73
CA SER A 6 -8.76 -18.00 -13.07
C SER A 6 -7.78 -18.70 -14.01
N GLU A 7 -7.27 -18.02 -15.04
CA GLU A 7 -6.25 -18.55 -15.94
C GLU A 7 -4.91 -18.75 -15.22
N LEU A 8 -4.56 -17.84 -14.30
CA LEU A 8 -3.38 -17.98 -13.45
C LEU A 8 -3.48 -19.19 -12.52
N LEU A 9 -4.65 -19.37 -11.87
CA LEU A 9 -4.94 -20.54 -11.04
C LEU A 9 -4.85 -21.85 -11.83
N ALA A 10 -5.38 -21.87 -13.05
CA ALA A 10 -5.31 -23.05 -13.92
C ALA A 10 -3.86 -23.40 -14.31
N ARG A 11 -3.02 -22.39 -14.53
CA ARG A 11 -1.58 -22.56 -14.83
C ARG A 11 -0.79 -23.07 -13.62
N VAL A 12 -1.14 -22.62 -12.41
CA VAL A 12 -0.46 -23.02 -11.16
C VAL A 12 -0.93 -24.40 -10.66
N ARG A 13 -2.19 -24.79 -10.94
CA ARG A 13 -2.74 -26.11 -10.57
C ARG A 13 -2.31 -27.26 -11.48
N SER A 14 -1.64 -26.99 -12.60
CA SER A 14 -1.03 -28.02 -13.46
C SER A 14 0.40 -28.30 -12.98
N PRO A 15 0.66 -29.37 -12.21
CA PRO A 15 1.92 -29.55 -11.49
C PRO A 15 3.10 -29.94 -12.39
N MET A 16 2.88 -30.18 -13.69
CA MET A 16 3.86 -30.82 -14.56
C MET A 16 4.85 -29.88 -15.27
N LEU A 17 4.77 -28.54 -15.15
CA LEU A 17 5.62 -27.67 -15.97
C LEU A 17 6.36 -26.52 -15.27
N PHE A 18 6.09 -26.20 -14.01
CA PHE A 18 6.73 -25.04 -13.37
C PHE A 18 7.20 -25.34 -11.94
N GLY A 19 8.19 -26.22 -11.82
CA GLY A 19 9.06 -26.20 -10.65
C GLY A 19 9.85 -24.89 -10.62
N ARG A 20 9.78 -24.14 -9.51
CA ARG A 20 10.65 -23.00 -9.11
C ARG A 20 11.10 -22.01 -10.20
N ARG A 21 10.41 -21.92 -11.34
CA ARG A 21 10.73 -20.97 -12.41
C ARG A 21 9.92 -19.71 -12.16
N PRO A 22 10.56 -18.52 -12.21
CA PRO A 22 9.82 -17.27 -12.13
C PRO A 22 8.72 -17.28 -13.19
N LEU A 23 7.49 -16.94 -12.78
CA LEU A 23 6.39 -16.78 -13.72
C LEU A 23 6.80 -15.72 -14.76
N PRO A 24 6.49 -15.92 -16.05
CA PRO A 24 6.70 -14.88 -17.05
C PRO A 24 5.93 -13.61 -16.64
N PRO A 25 6.36 -12.40 -17.07
CA PRO A 25 5.71 -11.15 -16.70
C PRO A 25 4.19 -11.25 -16.87
N LEU A 26 3.46 -11.05 -15.77
CA LEU A 26 2.02 -11.23 -15.75
C LEU A 26 1.37 -9.87 -15.91
N LYS A 27 0.72 -9.65 -17.05
CA LYS A 27 -0.31 -8.61 -17.13
C LYS A 27 -1.51 -9.15 -16.37
N VAL A 28 -1.77 -8.66 -15.17
CA VAL A 28 -2.80 -9.22 -14.30
C VAL A 28 -4.05 -8.34 -14.37
N ASP A 29 -5.21 -8.95 -14.61
CA ASP A 29 -6.49 -8.27 -14.37
C ASP A 29 -6.71 -8.19 -12.86
N THR A 30 -6.43 -7.03 -12.29
CA THR A 30 -6.35 -6.83 -10.84
C THR A 30 -7.72 -6.73 -10.16
N ARG A 31 -8.84 -6.88 -10.88
CA ARG A 31 -10.20 -6.88 -10.30
C ARG A 31 -10.40 -7.90 -9.17
N ASP A 32 -9.65 -9.01 -9.15
CA ASP A 32 -9.68 -10.01 -8.07
C ASP A 32 -8.35 -10.06 -7.29
N VAL A 33 -8.01 -8.93 -6.65
CA VAL A 33 -6.78 -8.71 -5.87
C VAL A 33 -6.52 -9.85 -4.86
N ARG A 34 -7.57 -10.34 -4.20
CA ARG A 34 -7.47 -11.37 -3.15
C ARG A 34 -7.07 -12.73 -3.73
N ALA A 35 -7.74 -13.18 -4.79
CA ALA A 35 -7.38 -14.44 -5.43
C ALA A 35 -5.97 -14.38 -6.01
N LEU A 36 -5.60 -13.25 -6.60
CA LEU A 36 -4.25 -13.05 -7.15
C LEU A 36 -3.18 -13.09 -6.08
N PHE A 37 -3.38 -12.38 -4.96
CA PHE A 37 -2.45 -12.41 -3.85
C PHE A 37 -2.22 -13.84 -3.35
N ALA A 38 -3.28 -14.64 -3.17
CA ALA A 38 -3.22 -16.05 -2.74
C ALA A 38 -2.32 -16.95 -3.61
N ILE A 39 -2.09 -16.55 -4.86
CA ILE A 39 -1.24 -17.27 -5.83
C ILE A 39 0.16 -16.67 -5.83
N LEU A 40 0.25 -15.36 -5.97
CA LEU A 40 1.49 -14.62 -6.20
C LEU A 40 2.38 -14.59 -4.96
N HIS A 41 1.81 -14.61 -3.74
CA HIS A 41 2.60 -14.66 -2.50
C HIS A 41 3.41 -15.97 -2.34
N LYS A 42 3.20 -16.95 -3.22
CA LYS A 42 3.99 -18.20 -3.25
C LYS A 42 5.24 -18.11 -4.12
N GLN A 43 5.35 -17.04 -4.92
CA GLN A 43 6.50 -16.78 -5.77
C GLN A 43 7.56 -15.97 -5.00
N ASP A 44 8.81 -16.05 -5.41
CA ASP A 44 9.90 -15.25 -4.83
C ASP A 44 9.97 -13.84 -5.43
N SER A 45 9.66 -13.74 -6.72
CA SER A 45 9.63 -12.50 -7.49
C SER A 45 8.37 -12.40 -8.33
N VAL A 46 7.81 -11.21 -8.44
CA VAL A 46 6.60 -10.91 -9.22
C VAL A 46 6.81 -9.64 -10.03
N GLU A 47 6.47 -9.68 -11.32
CA GLU A 47 6.42 -8.48 -12.17
C GLU A 47 4.96 -8.14 -12.49
N LEU A 48 4.59 -6.90 -12.18
CA LEU A 48 3.25 -6.34 -12.36
C LEU A 48 3.30 -5.24 -13.41
N HIS A 49 2.21 -5.14 -14.17
CA HIS A 49 2.02 -4.09 -15.15
C HIS A 49 0.78 -3.27 -14.79
N LEU A 50 0.89 -1.95 -14.92
CA LEU A 50 -0.16 -0.99 -14.67
C LEU A 50 -1.17 -0.99 -15.82
N HIS A 51 -2.42 -0.96 -15.41
CA HIS A 51 -3.54 -0.56 -16.24
C HIS A 51 -4.16 0.69 -15.59
N GLU A 52 -4.45 1.71 -16.39
CA GLU A 52 -4.79 3.06 -15.90
C GLU A 52 -5.99 3.06 -14.94
N ASP A 53 -7.02 2.27 -15.26
CA ASP A 53 -8.23 2.12 -14.45
C ASP A 53 -8.07 1.28 -13.17
N TYR A 54 -6.93 0.63 -12.96
CA TYR A 54 -6.75 -0.33 -11.86
C TYR A 54 -5.54 -0.02 -10.97
N LEU A 55 -5.25 1.27 -10.79
CA LEU A 55 -4.15 1.69 -9.93
C LEU A 55 -4.35 1.23 -8.49
N LEU A 56 -5.56 1.39 -7.93
CA LEU A 56 -5.87 0.98 -6.56
C LEU A 56 -5.52 -0.49 -6.32
N GLU A 57 -6.03 -1.37 -7.18
CA GLU A 57 -5.84 -2.80 -7.05
C GLU A 57 -4.38 -3.21 -7.23
N LEU A 58 -3.67 -2.56 -8.15
CA LEU A 58 -2.24 -2.76 -8.33
C LEU A 58 -1.46 -2.35 -7.08
N LEU A 59 -1.76 -1.19 -6.49
CA LEU A 59 -1.08 -0.70 -5.28
C LEU A 59 -1.35 -1.62 -4.08
N GLU A 60 -2.59 -2.09 -3.91
CA GLU A 60 -2.96 -3.05 -2.86
C GLU A 60 -2.26 -4.39 -3.04
N LEU A 61 -2.24 -4.94 -4.26
CA LEU A 61 -1.55 -6.21 -4.55
C LEU A 61 -0.05 -6.10 -4.34
N ALA A 62 0.58 -5.07 -4.92
CA ALA A 62 2.01 -4.85 -4.83
C ALA A 62 2.46 -4.59 -3.39
N GLY A 63 1.71 -3.74 -2.65
CA GLY A 63 1.97 -3.47 -1.25
C GLY A 63 1.91 -4.74 -0.41
N ALA A 64 0.85 -5.55 -0.55
CA ALA A 64 0.70 -6.80 0.20
C ALA A 64 1.80 -7.82 -0.11
N LEU A 65 2.22 -7.92 -1.38
CA LEU A 65 3.34 -8.81 -1.79
C LEU A 65 4.67 -8.37 -1.17
N ARG A 66 4.99 -7.07 -1.21
CA ARG A 66 6.22 -6.52 -0.61
C ARG A 66 6.25 -6.75 0.90
N GLU A 67 5.12 -6.57 1.57
CA GLU A 67 4.96 -6.78 3.00
C GLU A 67 5.02 -8.26 3.39
N SER A 68 4.69 -9.14 2.45
CA SER A 68 4.91 -10.59 2.53
C SER A 68 6.33 -11.00 2.12
N LYS A 69 7.27 -10.04 2.12
CA LYS A 69 8.70 -10.21 1.82
C LYS A 69 8.99 -10.72 0.42
N LYS A 70 8.16 -10.35 -0.57
CA LYS A 70 8.38 -10.70 -1.98
C LYS A 70 9.10 -9.59 -2.71
N SER A 71 9.94 -9.96 -3.68
CA SER A 71 10.47 -8.99 -4.64
C SER A 71 9.38 -8.65 -5.65
N VAL A 72 9.10 -7.36 -5.83
CA VAL A 72 8.07 -6.89 -6.74
C VAL A 72 8.68 -5.90 -7.70
N ARG A 73 8.42 -6.07 -8.99
CA ARG A 73 8.73 -5.10 -10.05
C ARG A 73 7.43 -4.55 -10.62
N ILE A 74 7.37 -3.23 -10.81
CA ILE A 74 6.22 -2.58 -11.46
C ILE A 74 6.75 -1.74 -12.61
N GLU A 75 6.32 -2.05 -13.84
CA GLU A 75 6.78 -1.33 -15.04
C GLU A 75 8.30 -1.18 -15.10
N GLY A 76 9.04 -2.27 -14.86
CA GLY A 76 10.51 -2.24 -14.84
C GLY A 76 11.13 -1.75 -13.51
N ILE A 77 10.37 -1.06 -12.65
CA ILE A 77 10.86 -0.48 -11.39
C ILE A 77 10.90 -1.55 -10.32
N GLU A 78 12.11 -1.91 -9.88
CA GLU A 78 12.29 -2.87 -8.80
C GLU A 78 11.99 -2.23 -7.44
N THR A 79 11.21 -2.95 -6.63
CA THR A 79 10.83 -2.54 -5.28
C THR A 79 11.23 -3.64 -4.31
N GLY A 80 12.16 -3.33 -3.40
CA GLY A 80 12.63 -4.28 -2.41
C GLY A 80 11.54 -4.67 -1.40
N PRO A 81 11.67 -5.83 -0.74
CA PRO A 81 10.72 -6.28 0.28
C PRO A 81 10.70 -5.33 1.50
N GLU A 82 9.55 -5.26 2.17
CA GLU A 82 9.43 -4.61 3.48
C GLU A 82 9.50 -5.67 4.59
N GLY A 83 10.04 -5.33 5.75
CA GLY A 83 10.17 -6.26 6.86
C GLY A 83 10.24 -5.59 8.22
N PRO A 84 10.05 -6.35 9.30
CA PRO A 84 10.21 -5.82 10.66
C PRO A 84 11.69 -5.49 10.90
N PRO A 85 12.03 -4.30 11.42
CA PRO A 85 13.25 -4.13 12.19
C PRO A 85 13.01 -4.67 13.61
N GLY A 86 14.09 -5.16 14.23
CA GLY A 86 14.07 -6.00 15.43
C GLY A 86 13.68 -5.35 16.76
N ARG A 87 12.68 -4.46 16.79
CA ARG A 87 12.06 -3.99 18.04
C ARG A 87 10.54 -3.78 17.90
N PRO A 88 9.72 -4.34 18.79
CA PRO A 88 8.27 -4.14 18.77
C PRO A 88 7.92 -2.69 19.13
N ILE A 89 6.88 -2.16 18.47
CA ILE A 89 6.23 -0.90 18.83
C ILE A 89 4.95 -1.24 19.59
N VAL A 90 4.72 -0.58 20.73
CA VAL A 90 3.49 -0.72 21.51
C VAL A 90 2.60 0.48 21.23
N LEU A 91 1.38 0.24 20.73
CA LEU A 91 0.39 1.28 20.44
C LEU A 91 -0.99 0.83 20.93
N ASN A 92 -1.76 1.77 21.46
CA ASN A 92 -3.18 1.58 21.72
C ASN A 92 -3.96 2.26 20.59
N MET A 93 -4.77 1.49 19.88
CA MET A 93 -5.45 1.94 18.65
C MET A 93 -6.94 1.69 18.71
N ILE A 94 -7.69 2.51 17.99
CA ILE A 94 -9.09 2.22 17.66
C ILE A 94 -9.12 1.11 16.60
N TYR A 95 -10.08 0.20 16.68
CA TYR A 95 -10.23 -0.83 15.66
C TYR A 95 -10.69 -0.19 14.34
N GLY A 96 -9.90 -0.37 13.28
CA GLY A 96 -10.23 0.08 11.93
C GLY A 96 -10.74 -1.07 11.09
N THR A 97 -11.79 -0.85 10.31
CA THR A 97 -12.21 -1.78 9.24
C THR A 97 -12.08 -1.09 7.89
N PRO A 98 -11.49 -1.74 6.87
CA PRO A 98 -11.43 -1.15 5.56
C PRO A 98 -12.85 -1.03 5.00
N ARG A 99 -13.14 0.12 4.38
CA ARG A 99 -14.43 0.36 3.72
C ARG A 99 -14.61 -0.48 2.45
N ASP A 100 -13.49 -0.92 1.85
CA ASP A 100 -13.48 -1.67 0.60
C ASP A 100 -12.80 -3.05 0.81
N PRO A 101 -13.45 -4.16 0.43
CA PRO A 101 -12.88 -5.50 0.56
C PRO A 101 -11.62 -5.71 -0.30
N ARG A 102 -11.36 -4.89 -1.32
CA ARG A 102 -10.14 -4.95 -2.13
C ARG A 102 -8.89 -4.56 -1.36
N PHE A 103 -9.03 -3.83 -0.24
CA PHE A 103 -7.88 -3.42 0.56
C PHE A 103 -7.26 -4.64 1.24
N LEU A 104 -6.00 -4.93 0.88
CA LEU A 104 -5.19 -5.99 1.46
C LEU A 104 -4.24 -5.45 2.52
N THR A 105 -3.91 -4.16 2.44
CA THR A 105 -2.81 -3.55 3.20
C THR A 105 -3.30 -2.68 4.36
N TRP A 106 -4.51 -2.89 4.87
CA TRP A 106 -5.14 -1.99 5.86
C TRP A 106 -4.76 -2.25 7.32
N PHE A 107 -4.17 -3.41 7.64
CA PHE A 107 -3.90 -3.83 9.02
C PHE A 107 -2.41 -3.68 9.39
N VAL A 108 -2.12 -3.63 10.68
CA VAL A 108 -0.75 -3.70 11.22
C VAL A 108 -0.45 -5.12 11.69
N HIS A 109 0.81 -5.57 11.56
CA HIS A 109 1.17 -6.96 11.81
C HIS A 109 0.84 -7.38 13.26
N PRO A 110 0.24 -8.57 13.51
CA PRO A 110 -0.14 -9.03 14.86
C PRO A 110 1.01 -9.12 15.86
N ASP A 111 2.24 -9.36 15.38
CA ASP A 111 3.44 -9.41 16.23
C ASP A 111 3.88 -8.05 16.81
N LEU A 112 3.28 -6.94 16.33
CA LEU A 112 3.43 -5.67 17.01
C LEU A 112 2.60 -5.70 18.30
N GLY A 113 3.10 -5.08 19.37
CA GLY A 113 2.41 -5.00 20.67
C GLY A 113 1.23 -4.02 20.63
N VAL A 114 0.35 -4.16 19.64
CA VAL A 114 -0.78 -3.26 19.38
C VAL A 114 -2.01 -3.79 20.08
N SER A 115 -2.59 -2.99 20.97
CA SER A 115 -3.90 -3.28 21.55
C SER A 115 -4.97 -2.49 20.80
N TYR A 116 -6.13 -3.12 20.59
CA TYR A 116 -7.26 -2.49 19.90
C TYR A 116 -8.41 -2.26 20.88
N ASP A 117 -8.84 -1.01 20.99
CA ASP A 117 -10.15 -0.69 21.55
C ASP A 117 -11.22 -1.04 20.51
N ARG A 118 -11.83 -2.21 20.66
CA ARG A 118 -12.92 -2.70 19.79
C ARG A 118 -14.28 -2.07 20.11
N SER A 119 -14.39 -1.30 21.19
CA SER A 119 -15.62 -0.57 21.51
C SER A 119 -15.82 0.65 20.60
N LYS A 120 -14.73 1.11 19.98
CA LYS A 120 -14.72 2.18 18.99
C LYS A 120 -14.25 1.58 17.67
N THR A 121 -15.12 1.65 16.67
CA THR A 121 -14.79 1.18 15.32
C THR A 121 -14.89 2.35 14.35
N VAL A 122 -13.89 2.49 13.49
CA VAL A 122 -13.89 3.49 12.42
C VAL A 122 -13.74 2.78 11.08
N GLU A 123 -14.57 3.15 10.11
CA GLU A 123 -14.44 2.71 8.72
C GLU A 123 -13.28 3.43 8.02
N MET A 124 -12.06 3.08 8.42
CA MET A 124 -10.82 3.64 7.91
C MET A 124 -9.71 2.60 8.03
N ASP A 125 -8.72 2.71 7.13
CA ASP A 125 -7.48 1.95 7.20
C ASP A 125 -6.80 2.16 8.58
N VAL A 126 -6.43 1.06 9.27
CA VAL A 126 -5.78 1.11 10.59
C VAL A 126 -4.46 1.88 10.52
N ARG A 127 -3.70 1.75 9.44
CA ARG A 127 -2.44 2.48 9.26
C ARG A 127 -2.67 3.96 9.04
N ALA A 128 -3.75 4.32 8.36
CA ALA A 128 -4.17 5.71 8.30
C ALA A 128 -4.54 6.21 9.71
N LEU A 129 -5.18 5.39 10.55
CA LEU A 129 -5.52 5.76 11.94
C LEU A 129 -4.27 6.03 12.78
N VAL A 130 -3.16 5.32 12.54
CA VAL A 130 -1.85 5.64 13.18
C VAL A 130 -1.45 7.07 12.86
N VAL A 131 -1.44 7.43 11.58
CA VAL A 131 -1.02 8.76 11.14
C VAL A 131 -1.96 9.83 11.69
N SER A 132 -3.27 9.57 11.60
CA SER A 132 -4.32 10.43 12.15
C SER A 132 -4.20 10.65 13.66
N SER A 133 -3.85 9.62 14.42
CA SER A 133 -3.70 9.73 15.89
C SER A 133 -2.51 10.60 16.29
N VAL A 134 -1.44 10.60 15.49
CA VAL A 134 -0.24 11.41 15.75
C VAL A 134 -0.40 12.85 15.28
N THR A 135 -1.08 13.06 14.15
CA THR A 135 -1.19 14.38 13.49
C THR A 135 -2.49 15.12 13.79
N GLY A 136 -3.50 14.43 14.31
CA GLY A 136 -4.86 14.96 14.44
C GLY A 136 -5.63 15.04 13.12
N ARG A 137 -5.09 14.52 12.01
CA ARG A 137 -5.75 14.55 10.70
C ARG A 137 -6.86 13.51 10.62
N SER A 138 -8.06 13.93 10.23
CA SER A 138 -9.15 13.01 9.87
C SER A 138 -9.31 12.83 8.35
N THR A 139 -8.48 13.51 7.56
CA THR A 139 -8.51 13.43 6.09
C THR A 139 -7.66 12.24 5.63
N TYR A 140 -8.11 11.56 4.58
CA TYR A 140 -7.29 10.61 3.84
C TYR A 140 -7.60 10.67 2.33
N VAL A 141 -6.63 10.24 1.54
CA VAL A 141 -6.68 10.15 0.08
C VAL A 141 -6.63 8.68 -0.30
N VAL A 142 -7.48 8.25 -1.25
CA VAL A 142 -7.43 6.92 -1.85
C VAL A 142 -7.08 7.09 -3.32
N PHE A 143 -5.89 6.65 -3.73
CA PHE A 143 -5.48 6.66 -5.14
C PHE A 143 -6.21 5.57 -5.92
N GLU A 144 -7.01 5.97 -6.90
CA GLU A 144 -7.97 5.09 -7.58
C GLU A 144 -7.54 4.77 -9.01
N ARG A 145 -7.04 5.77 -9.75
CA ARG A 145 -6.68 5.65 -11.17
C ARG A 145 -5.38 6.37 -11.50
N ALA A 146 -4.76 5.99 -12.61
CA ALA A 146 -3.62 6.70 -13.18
C ALA A 146 -4.04 7.49 -14.43
N GLU A 147 -3.53 8.71 -14.57
CA GLU A 147 -3.71 9.59 -15.73
C GLU A 147 -2.35 10.15 -16.16
N GLY A 148 -1.77 9.55 -17.21
CA GLY A 148 -0.43 9.89 -17.67
C GLY A 148 0.63 9.68 -16.58
N GLU A 149 1.32 10.75 -16.18
CA GLU A 149 2.38 10.70 -15.16
C GLU A 149 1.85 10.85 -13.71
N PHE A 150 0.54 10.96 -13.53
CA PHE A 150 -0.08 11.22 -12.23
C PHE A 150 -0.99 10.08 -11.79
N ALA A 151 -1.01 9.83 -10.49
CA ALA A 151 -2.05 9.09 -9.81
C ALA A 151 -3.11 10.07 -9.31
N VAL A 152 -4.37 9.74 -9.56
CA VAL A 152 -5.53 10.53 -9.15
C VAL A 152 -6.19 9.88 -7.94
N GLY A 153 -6.32 10.66 -6.87
CA GLY A 153 -6.83 10.21 -5.59
C GLY A 153 -8.12 10.92 -5.19
N ARG A 154 -9.08 10.13 -4.74
CA ARG A 154 -10.31 10.62 -4.11
C ARG A 154 -10.03 11.03 -2.67
N VAL A 155 -10.44 12.25 -2.32
CA VAL A 155 -10.24 12.83 -0.99
C VAL A 155 -11.45 12.54 -0.12
N VAL A 156 -11.21 12.08 1.11
CA VAL A 156 -12.24 11.99 2.16
C VAL A 156 -11.83 12.91 3.30
N GLY A 157 -12.66 13.92 3.57
CA GLY A 157 -12.37 14.97 4.55
C GLY A 157 -12.04 16.30 3.87
N LYS A 158 -11.24 17.13 4.54
CA LYS A 158 -10.82 18.44 4.02
C LYS A 158 -9.46 18.35 3.35
N GLU A 159 -9.32 18.99 2.20
CA GLU A 159 -8.04 19.16 1.50
C GLU A 159 -6.98 19.80 2.41
N GLY A 160 -5.71 19.49 2.15
CA GLY A 160 -4.58 20.16 2.78
C GLY A 160 -3.43 19.21 3.13
N GLY A 161 -2.22 19.75 3.18
CA GLY A 161 -0.97 19.00 3.25
C GLY A 161 -0.30 18.92 1.87
N GLU A 162 1.02 19.01 1.85
CA GLU A 162 1.85 18.95 0.64
C GLU A 162 2.37 17.54 0.32
N VAL A 163 2.25 16.60 1.26
CA VAL A 163 2.67 15.21 1.07
C VAL A 163 1.63 14.25 1.63
N ALA A 164 1.57 13.03 1.09
CA ALA A 164 0.74 11.94 1.57
C ALA A 164 1.64 10.88 2.22
N VAL A 165 1.26 10.41 3.41
CA VAL A 165 2.04 9.42 4.17
C VAL A 165 1.24 8.15 4.36
N ARG A 166 1.91 7.01 4.16
CA ARG A 166 1.38 5.67 4.45
C ARG A 166 2.43 4.80 5.15
N PRO A 167 2.21 4.39 6.41
CA PRO A 167 3.07 3.41 7.07
C PRO A 167 3.03 2.04 6.39
N ASN A 168 4.12 1.27 6.49
CA ASN A 168 4.09 -0.16 6.20
C ASN A 168 3.39 -0.95 7.33
N MET A 169 3.10 -2.23 7.11
CA MET A 169 2.44 -3.10 8.11
C MET A 169 3.19 -3.22 9.43
N TRP A 170 4.50 -3.00 9.39
CA TRP A 170 5.42 -3.12 10.52
C TRP A 170 5.55 -1.81 11.31
N LEU A 171 4.98 -0.70 10.81
CA LEU A 171 5.08 0.65 11.37
C LEU A 171 6.51 1.19 11.49
N THR A 172 7.41 0.73 10.63
CA THR A 172 8.85 0.97 10.77
C THR A 172 9.46 1.79 9.66
N GLY A 173 8.66 2.05 8.64
CA GLY A 173 8.87 3.06 7.64
C GLY A 173 7.54 3.45 7.04
N ALA A 174 7.60 4.40 6.13
CA ALA A 174 6.45 4.84 5.36
C ALA A 174 6.83 5.09 3.91
N SER A 175 5.82 5.01 3.05
CA SER A 175 5.80 5.62 1.74
C SER A 175 5.32 7.06 1.92
N ILE A 176 6.06 8.00 1.33
CA ILE A 176 5.77 9.44 1.37
C ILE A 176 5.77 9.88 -0.08
N VAL A 177 4.69 10.52 -0.50
CA VAL A 177 4.54 11.01 -1.88
C VAL A 177 4.13 12.47 -1.88
N SER A 178 4.64 13.22 -2.86
CA SER A 178 4.27 14.62 -3.08
C SER A 178 2.80 14.72 -3.51
N LEU A 179 2.09 15.73 -3.01
CA LEU A 179 0.70 16.01 -3.39
C LEU A 179 0.57 17.35 -4.09
N ARG A 180 -0.23 17.35 -5.15
CA ARG A 180 -0.82 18.54 -5.77
C ARG A 180 -2.33 18.41 -5.69
N TRP A 181 -3.02 19.51 -5.39
CA TRP A 181 -4.47 19.54 -5.32
C TRP A 181 -5.04 20.10 -6.62
N ASP A 182 -6.05 19.45 -7.18
CA ASP A 182 -6.79 19.91 -8.34
C ASP A 182 -8.30 19.78 -8.08
N GLY A 183 -8.91 20.89 -7.68
CA GLY A 183 -10.25 20.86 -7.12
C GLY A 183 -10.34 19.87 -5.96
N ARG A 184 -11.25 18.90 -6.07
CA ARG A 184 -11.49 17.87 -5.04
C ARG A 184 -10.63 16.62 -5.17
N GLU A 185 -9.70 16.60 -6.12
CA GLU A 185 -8.82 15.46 -6.35
C GLU A 185 -7.41 15.77 -5.83
N ALA A 186 -6.76 14.72 -5.32
CA ALA A 186 -5.36 14.75 -4.93
C ALA A 186 -4.54 14.05 -6.01
N LEU A 187 -3.55 14.75 -6.55
CA LEU A 187 -2.66 14.25 -7.58
C LEU A 187 -1.29 13.96 -6.97
N ALA A 188 -0.73 12.79 -7.25
CA ALA A 188 0.64 12.43 -6.89
C ALA A 188 1.41 11.97 -8.13
N PRO A 189 2.73 12.22 -8.22
CA PRO A 189 3.54 11.61 -9.27
C PRO A 189 3.43 10.09 -9.21
N LEU A 190 2.94 9.46 -10.28
CA LEU A 190 2.68 8.03 -10.33
C LEU A 190 3.93 7.22 -9.95
N ARG A 191 5.08 7.67 -10.46
CA ARG A 191 6.38 7.03 -10.20
C ARG A 191 6.74 6.96 -8.71
N GLU A 192 6.33 7.95 -7.90
CA GLU A 192 6.62 7.93 -6.46
C GLU A 192 5.83 6.82 -5.75
N LEU A 193 4.56 6.64 -6.09
CA LEU A 193 3.73 5.55 -5.56
C LEU A 193 4.28 4.18 -5.99
N LEU A 194 4.66 4.03 -7.26
CA LEU A 194 5.13 2.75 -7.80
C LEU A 194 6.52 2.35 -7.28
N ARG A 195 7.38 3.29 -6.89
CA ARG A 195 8.70 3.00 -6.28
C ARG A 195 8.58 2.37 -4.89
N ARG A 196 7.52 2.70 -4.15
CA ARG A 196 7.30 2.17 -2.81
C ARG A 196 5.81 1.95 -2.54
N PRO A 197 5.20 0.96 -3.21
CA PRO A 197 3.78 0.68 -3.04
C PRO A 197 3.59 0.06 -1.67
N LEU A 198 2.68 0.62 -0.88
CA LEU A 198 2.28 0.07 0.42
C LEU A 198 0.76 -0.10 0.52
N GLY A 199 0.03 0.10 -0.58
CA GLY A 199 -1.43 0.24 -0.64
C GLY A 199 -1.84 1.57 -1.26
N ALA A 200 -3.14 1.81 -1.38
CA ALA A 200 -3.71 2.96 -2.08
C ALA A 200 -4.15 4.12 -1.17
N THR A 201 -4.24 3.89 0.15
CA THR A 201 -4.77 4.89 1.10
C THR A 201 -3.65 5.66 1.81
N TYR A 202 -3.63 6.98 1.72
CA TYR A 202 -2.62 7.84 2.33
C TYR A 202 -3.25 8.95 3.16
N VAL A 203 -2.56 9.41 4.20
CA VAL A 203 -3.00 10.57 4.99
C VAL A 203 -2.19 11.79 4.53
N PRO A 204 -2.85 12.86 4.02
CA PRO A 204 -2.16 14.06 3.63
C PRO A 204 -1.73 14.87 4.87
N VAL A 205 -0.48 15.32 4.88
CA VAL A 205 0.17 16.03 5.98
C VAL A 205 1.07 17.14 5.45
N ASN A 206 1.36 18.12 6.30
CA ASN A 206 2.36 19.16 6.06
C ASN A 206 3.73 18.81 6.67
N GLY A 207 4.75 19.60 6.40
CA GLY A 207 6.13 19.38 6.85
C GLY A 207 6.28 19.35 8.37
N THR A 208 5.48 20.15 9.10
CA THR A 208 5.46 20.14 10.56
C THR A 208 4.89 18.82 11.09
N GLU A 209 3.74 18.40 10.57
CA GLU A 209 3.08 17.14 10.92
C GLU A 209 3.96 15.93 10.55
N LEU A 210 4.60 15.99 9.38
CA LEU A 210 5.56 14.97 8.95
C LEU A 210 6.72 14.85 9.94
N SER A 211 7.28 15.97 10.40
CA SER A 211 8.35 15.99 11.39
C SER A 211 7.91 15.37 12.73
N VAL A 212 6.68 15.64 13.16
CA VAL A 212 6.08 15.03 14.35
C VAL A 212 5.93 13.51 14.16
N LEU A 213 5.49 13.05 12.99
CA LEU A 213 5.40 11.63 12.66
C LEU A 213 6.75 10.93 12.72
N PHE A 214 7.78 11.50 12.09
CA PHE A 214 9.14 10.93 12.13
C PHE A 214 9.64 10.77 13.57
N LYS A 215 9.41 11.78 14.41
CA LYS A 215 9.79 11.74 15.83
C LYS A 215 8.99 10.69 16.61
N ALA A 216 7.68 10.67 16.46
CA ALA A 216 6.79 9.77 17.20
C ALA A 216 7.03 8.30 16.83
N MET A 217 7.26 8.02 15.55
CA MET A 217 7.46 6.67 15.02
C MET A 217 8.92 6.20 15.08
N GLY A 218 9.86 7.10 15.41
CA GLY A 218 11.29 6.80 15.35
C GLY A 218 11.79 6.46 13.94
N TRP A 219 11.05 6.90 12.91
CA TRP A 219 11.47 6.70 11.52
C TRP A 219 12.71 7.54 11.24
N ARG A 220 13.61 6.99 10.44
CA ARG A 220 14.77 7.72 9.93
C ARG A 220 14.58 7.90 8.43
N SER A 221 14.91 9.07 7.90
CA SER A 221 15.05 9.20 6.46
C SER A 221 16.20 8.30 6.03
N ARG A 222 15.90 7.32 5.19
CA ARG A 222 16.91 6.80 4.25
C ARG A 222 16.71 7.65 3.01
N GLY A 223 17.78 8.28 2.54
CA GLY A 223 17.74 9.28 1.47
C GLY A 223 16.85 8.84 0.31
N LEU A 224 16.08 9.79 -0.23
CA LEU A 224 15.33 9.65 -1.47
C LEU A 224 16.34 9.32 -2.59
N GLY A 225 16.55 8.03 -2.86
CA GLY A 225 17.28 7.53 -4.03
C GLY A 225 16.33 7.28 -5.19
#